data_AF-A0A447MVB8-F1
#
_entry.id   AF-A0A447MVB8-F1
#
_cell.length_a   1.000
_cell.length_b   1.000
_cell.length_c   1.000
_cell.angle_alpha   90.00
_cell.angle_beta   90.00
_cell.angle_gamma   90.00
#
_symmetry.space_group_name_H-M   'P 1'
#
loop_
_entity.id
_entity.type
_entity.pdbx_description
1 polymer ?
#
loop_
_entity_poly.entity_id
_entity_poly.type
_entity_poly.pdbx_seq_one_letter_code
_entity_poly.pdbx_strand_id
1 'polypeptide(L)' 'MEFSAGLMPLETALTQMLSRITPLTAVETLPLVNCFGRILATDIVSPLDVPALIIQLWMVMRYACGFVRR' A
#
# COMPACT_ATOMS: atom_id res chain seq x y z
N MET A 1 32.24 -19.08 18.42
CA MET A 1 31.37 -19.44 19.56
C MET A 1 30.70 -18.15 19.99
N GLU A 2 29.46 -17.92 19.55
CA GLU A 2 28.73 -16.65 19.78
C GLU A 2 28.39 -16.54 21.28
N PHE A 3 29.08 -15.64 21.98
CA PHE A 3 29.01 -15.48 23.43
C PHE A 3 27.79 -14.62 23.80
N SER A 4 26.57 -15.15 23.63
CA SER A 4 25.39 -14.58 24.29
C SER A 4 25.21 -15.29 25.63
N ALA A 5 25.57 -14.62 26.71
CA ALA A 5 25.55 -15.10 28.09
C ALA A 5 24.12 -15.37 28.60
N GLY A 6 23.41 -16.36 28.04
CA GLY A 6 22.02 -16.68 28.38
C GLY A 6 21.01 -15.58 28.02
N LEU A 7 21.41 -14.57 27.24
CA LEU A 7 20.56 -13.47 26.81
C LEU A 7 19.75 -13.86 25.56
N MET A 8 18.51 -13.38 25.51
CA MET A 8 17.62 -13.59 24.38
C MET A 8 18.14 -12.89 23.11
N PRO A 9 18.18 -13.56 21.95
CA PRO A 9 18.50 -12.91 20.68
C PRO A 9 17.52 -11.79 20.34
N LEU A 10 18.00 -10.73 19.69
CA LEU A 10 17.20 -9.56 19.32
C LEU A 10 15.94 -9.93 18.52
N GLU A 11 16.08 -10.77 17.49
CA GLU A 11 14.97 -11.22 16.65
C GLU A 11 13.90 -11.97 17.45
N THR A 12 14.33 -12.77 18.44
CA THR A 12 13.41 -13.48 19.34
C THR A 12 12.65 -12.50 20.23
N ALA A 13 13.34 -11.49 20.76
CA ALA A 13 12.71 -10.45 21.58
C ALA A 13 11.70 -9.62 20.78
N LEU A 14 12.07 -9.17 19.58
CA LEU A 14 11.18 -8.42 18.69
C LEU A 14 9.94 -9.23 18.31
N THR A 15 10.13 -10.49 17.91
CA THR A 15 9.01 -11.39 17.56
C THR A 15 8.08 -11.60 18.75
N GLN A 16 8.61 -11.77 19.96
CA GLN A 16 7.82 -11.93 21.18
C GLN A 16 7.08 -10.66 21.59
N MET A 17 7.65 -9.48 21.35
CA MET A 17 6.98 -8.21 21.63
C MET A 17 5.83 -7.98 20.65
N LEU A 18 6.08 -8.16 19.35
CA LEU A 18 5.07 -7.95 18.31
C LEU A 18 3.92 -8.96 18.38
N SER A 19 4.18 -10.21 18.81
CA SER A 19 3.13 -11.24 18.90
C SER A 19 2.05 -10.96 19.95
N ARG A 20 2.30 -10.04 20.88
CA ARG A 20 1.36 -9.66 21.95
C ARG A 20 0.56 -8.40 21.62
N ILE A 21 0.96 -7.65 20.60
CA ILE A 21 0.37 -6.35 20.25
C ILE A 21 -0.65 -6.56 19.14
N THR A 22 -1.88 -6.12 19.38
CA THR A 22 -2.92 -6.06 18.34
C THR A 22 -2.90 -4.69 17.67
N PRO A 23 -2.97 -4.61 16.33
CA PRO A 23 -3.11 -3.33 15.63
C PRO A 23 -4.32 -2.52 16.12
N LEU A 24 -4.19 -1.20 16.13
CA LEU A 24 -5.31 -0.31 16.48
C LEU A 24 -6.38 -0.34 15.38
N THR A 25 -7.64 -0.53 15.77
CA THR A 25 -8.78 -0.64 14.84
C THR A 25 -9.70 0.58 14.85
N ALA A 26 -9.42 1.59 15.69
CA ALA A 26 -10.18 2.83 15.70
C ALA A 26 -9.97 3.60 14.39
N VAL A 27 -11.07 4.14 13.84
CA VAL A 27 -11.08 4.84 12.55
C VAL A 27 -11.57 6.27 12.74
N GLU A 28 -10.94 7.20 12.05
CA GLU A 28 -11.40 8.58 11.92
C GLU A 28 -11.34 9.02 10.46
N THR A 29 -12.25 9.91 10.07
CA THR A 29 -12.30 10.46 8.70
C THR A 29 -11.78 11.89 8.71
N LEU A 30 -10.71 12.14 7.96
CA LEU A 30 -10.00 13.41 7.92
C LEU A 30 -9.85 13.90 6.47
N PRO A 31 -9.70 15.22 6.25
CA PRO A 31 -9.36 15.75 4.93
C PRO A 31 -7.93 15.35 4.54
N LEU A 32 -7.69 15.14 3.24
CA LEU A 32 -6.43 14.60 2.69
C LEU A 32 -5.17 15.34 3.16
N VAL A 33 -5.25 16.66 3.34
CA VAL A 33 -4.13 17.49 3.82
C VAL A 33 -3.63 17.09 5.21
N ASN A 34 -4.49 16.47 6.02
CA ASN A 34 -4.18 16.01 7.38
C ASN A 34 -3.86 14.51 7.44
N CYS A 35 -3.85 13.82 6.30
CA CYS A 35 -3.64 12.37 6.24
C CYS A 35 -2.17 11.96 6.09
N PHE A 36 -1.24 12.90 5.92
CA PHE A 36 0.18 12.58 5.75
C PHE A 36 0.75 11.87 6.99
N GLY A 37 1.37 10.71 6.80
CA GLY A 37 1.94 9.89 7.87
C GLY A 37 0.94 9.01 8.64
N ARG A 38 -0.35 9.02 8.27
CA ARG A 38 -1.37 8.13 8.86
C ARG A 38 -1.50 6.82 8.08
N ILE A 39 -2.05 5.79 8.73
CA ILE A 39 -2.33 4.49 8.13
C ILE A 39 -3.79 4.47 7.63
N LEU A 40 -3.99 3.95 6.42
CA LEU A 40 -5.33 3.75 5.86
C LEU A 40 -6.07 2.67 6.66
N ALA A 41 -7.29 3.00 7.09
CA ALA A 41 -8.15 2.07 7.82
C ALA A 41 -8.82 1.04 6.91
N THR A 42 -9.06 1.39 5.64
CA THR A 42 -9.74 0.57 4.65
C THR A 42 -9.11 0.76 3.28
N ASP A 43 -9.33 -0.21 2.39
CA ASP A 43 -8.88 -0.14 1.01
C ASP A 43 -9.49 1.06 0.28
N ILE A 44 -8.67 1.69 -0.58
CA ILE A 44 -9.11 2.80 -1.44
C ILE A 44 -9.44 2.23 -2.81
N VAL A 45 -10.72 2.16 -3.11
CA VAL A 45 -11.23 1.73 -4.41
C VAL A 45 -11.49 2.95 -5.27
N SER A 46 -10.98 2.96 -6.50
CA SER A 46 -11.26 4.06 -7.43
C SER A 46 -12.75 4.10 -7.77
N PRO A 47 -13.45 5.21 -7.55
CA PRO A 47 -14.85 5.33 -7.93
C PRO A 47 -15.05 5.50 -9.45
N LEU A 48 -13.96 5.71 -10.19
CA LEU A 48 -13.97 6.09 -11.61
C LEU A 48 -12.84 5.36 -12.36
N ASP A 49 -13.04 5.15 -13.65
CA ASP A 49 -11.98 4.68 -14.54
C ASP A 49 -10.96 5.80 -14.80
N VAL A 50 -9.69 5.49 -14.52
CA VAL A 50 -8.57 6.40 -14.74
C VAL A 50 -7.56 5.67 -15.63
N PRO A 51 -7.26 6.15 -16.85
CA PRO A 51 -7.74 7.37 -17.52
C PRO A 51 -9.19 7.35 -18.04
N ALA A 52 -9.81 8.52 -18.22
CA ALA A 52 -11.21 8.65 -18.68
C ALA A 52 -11.41 8.38 -20.19
N LEU A 53 -12.66 8.07 -20.57
CA LEU A 53 -13.12 7.53 -21.87
C LEU A 53 -12.35 8.01 -23.12
N ILE A 54 -12.09 9.31 -23.29
CA ILE A 54 -11.56 9.84 -24.56
C ILE A 54 -10.11 9.39 -24.84
N ILE A 55 -9.29 9.31 -23.79
CA ILE A 55 -7.90 8.87 -23.91
C ILE A 55 -7.80 7.34 -23.90
N GLN A 56 -8.74 6.65 -23.21
CA GLN A 56 -8.90 5.19 -23.31
C GLN A 56 -9.22 4.76 -24.74
N LEU A 57 -10.20 5.41 -25.39
CA LEU A 57 -10.57 5.09 -26.78
C LEU A 57 -9.41 5.33 -27.75
N TRP A 58 -8.65 6.41 -27.56
CA TRP A 58 -7.48 6.69 -28.41
C TRP A 58 -6.37 5.65 -28.23
N MET A 59 -6.13 5.18 -27.00
CA MET A 59 -5.19 4.10 -26.72
C MET A 59 -5.67 2.80 -27.39
N VAL A 60 -6.93 2.43 -27.20
CA VAL A 60 -7.53 1.25 -27.83
C VAL A 60 -7.49 1.34 -29.36
N MET A 61 -7.85 2.48 -29.97
CA MET A 61 -7.72 2.69 -31.42
C MET A 61 -6.27 2.61 -31.88
N ARG A 62 -5.29 3.11 -31.12
CA ARG A 62 -3.87 2.96 -31.47
C ARG A 62 -3.39 1.52 -31.42
N TYR A 63 -3.79 0.75 -30.41
CA TYR A 63 -3.45 -0.67 -30.30
C TYR A 63 -4.19 -1.51 -31.35
N ALA A 64 -5.48 -1.25 -31.58
CA ALA A 64 -6.32 -2.02 -32.49
C ALA A 64 -6.07 -1.68 -33.98
N CYS A 65 -5.76 -0.43 -34.31
CA CYS A 65 -5.51 0.00 -35.67
C CYS A 65 -4.05 -0.19 -36.11
N GLY A 66 -3.18 -0.75 -35.25
CA GLY A 66 -1.81 -1.09 -35.60
C GLY A 66 -1.06 0.08 -36.23
N PHE A 67 -1.06 1.25 -35.58
CA PHE A 67 -0.26 2.40 -36.01
C PHE A 67 1.22 2.08 -35.77
N VAL A 68 1.79 1.26 -36.66
CA VAL A 68 3.21 1.14 -36.94
C VAL A 68 3.71 2.56 -37.21
N ARG A 69 4.50 3.11 -36.29
CA ARG A 69 5.39 4.23 -36.59
C ARG A 69 6.23 3.83 -37.82
N ARG A 70 5.96 4.44 -38.97
CA ARG A 70 7.04 5.14 -39.67
C ARG A 70 7.02 6.59 -39.20
#